data_AF-A0A357AGK8-F1
#
_entry.id   AF-A0A357AGK8-F1
#
_cell.length_a   1.000
_cell.length_b   1.000
_cell.length_c   1.000
_cell.angle_alpha   90.00
_cell.angle_beta   90.00
_cell.angle_gamma   90.00
#
_symmetry.space_group_name_H-M   'P 1'
#
loop_
_entity.id
_entity.type
_entity.pdbx_description
1 polymer ?
#
loop_
_entity_poly.entity_id
_entity_poly.type
_entity_poly.pdbx_seq_one_letter_code
_entity_poly.pdbx_strand_id
1 'polypeptide(L)'
;SVTKDSQETEAIIQKLKDLEHQGYQFEGAESTFELLIRKQLGKYKPFFELEKFKLMTEQPIKAEHSASALIKVKVGDQSEITAAEGDGPVHALDRALRKALEVFYPELAHVHLTDFKVRVIDSQSATAAKVRVLIESTDHESVWTTVGVSPDIIEASWI
;
A
#
# COMPACT_ATOMS: atom_id res chain seq x y z
N SER A 1 -12.75 23.47 -14.73
CA SER A 1 -13.16 22.08 -15.02
C SER A 1 -12.07 21.45 -15.87
N VAL A 2 -11.64 20.23 -15.54
CA VAL A 2 -10.64 19.49 -16.34
C VAL A 2 -11.33 19.00 -17.61
N THR A 3 -10.78 19.34 -18.77
CA THR A 3 -11.31 18.92 -20.08
C THR A 3 -10.37 17.89 -20.72
N LYS A 4 -10.84 17.21 -21.77
CA LYS A 4 -10.06 16.19 -22.48
C LYS A 4 -8.73 16.73 -23.03
N ASP A 5 -8.74 18.00 -23.47
CA ASP A 5 -7.60 18.66 -24.12
C ASP A 5 -6.82 19.58 -23.16
N SER A 6 -7.01 19.40 -21.85
CA SER A 6 -6.28 20.19 -20.83
C SER A 6 -4.88 19.62 -20.58
N GLN A 7 -3.92 20.50 -20.23
CA GLN A 7 -2.57 20.08 -19.87
C GLN A 7 -2.56 19.11 -18.70
N GLU A 8 -3.52 19.25 -17.77
CA GLU A 8 -3.69 18.34 -16.65
C GLU A 8 -4.04 16.93 -17.12
N THR A 9 -4.93 16.79 -18.09
CA THR A 9 -5.28 15.48 -18.68
C THR A 9 -4.08 14.85 -19.39
N GLU A 10 -3.32 15.63 -20.17
CA GLU A 10 -2.10 15.12 -20.82
C GLU A 10 -1.07 14.64 -19.80
N ALA A 11 -0.85 15.40 -18.73
CA ALA A 11 0.07 15.03 -17.65
C ALA A 11 -0.38 13.75 -16.93
N ILE A 12 -1.68 13.59 -16.67
CA ILE A 12 -2.25 12.36 -16.08
C ILE A 12 -2.01 11.18 -17.02
N ILE A 13 -2.32 11.31 -18.32
CA ILE A 13 -2.14 10.23 -19.30
C ILE A 13 -0.66 9.82 -19.40
N GLN A 14 0.26 10.80 -19.44
CA GLN A 14 1.68 10.50 -19.49
C GLN A 14 2.13 9.76 -18.23
N LYS A 15 1.69 10.21 -17.05
CA LYS A 15 2.02 9.54 -15.79
C LYS A 15 1.52 8.10 -15.72
N LEU A 16 0.30 7.85 -16.22
CA LEU A 16 -0.27 6.51 -16.31
C LEU A 16 0.57 5.60 -17.19
N LYS A 17 0.92 6.07 -18.40
CA LYS A 17 1.81 5.34 -19.30
C LYS A 17 3.13 5.00 -18.62
N ASP A 18 3.75 5.97 -17.94
CA ASP A 18 5.03 5.73 -17.26
C ASP A 18 4.92 4.65 -16.17
N LEU A 19 3.80 4.60 -15.44
CA LEU A 19 3.54 3.58 -14.43
C LEU A 19 3.24 2.21 -15.06
N GLU A 20 2.50 2.16 -16.16
CA GLU A 20 2.27 0.91 -16.90
C GLU A 20 3.58 0.30 -17.41
N HIS A 21 4.50 1.12 -17.94
CA HIS A 21 5.85 0.67 -18.32
C HIS A 21 6.67 0.17 -17.12
N GLN A 22 6.37 0.64 -15.90
CA GLN A 22 7.00 0.15 -14.67
C GLN A 22 6.39 -1.16 -14.15
N GLY A 23 5.25 -1.58 -14.71
CA GLY A 23 4.57 -2.84 -14.39
C GLY A 23 3.21 -2.69 -13.71
N TYR A 24 2.74 -1.46 -13.47
CA TYR A 24 1.42 -1.22 -12.90
C TYR A 24 0.32 -1.70 -13.87
N GLN A 25 -0.75 -2.25 -13.30
CA GLN A 25 -1.99 -2.53 -14.03
C GLN A 25 -3.14 -1.96 -13.21
N PHE A 26 -3.81 -0.98 -13.78
CA PHE A 26 -4.91 -0.27 -13.10
C PHE A 26 -6.27 -0.94 -13.28
N GLU A 27 -6.38 -1.89 -14.21
CA GLU A 27 -7.55 -2.75 -14.35
C GLU A 27 -7.70 -3.62 -13.10
N GLY A 28 -8.80 -3.43 -12.35
CA GLY A 28 -9.02 -4.05 -11.05
C GLY A 28 -8.30 -3.39 -9.88
N ALA A 29 -7.76 -2.19 -10.05
CA ALA A 29 -7.16 -1.37 -8.99
C ALA A 29 -7.57 0.10 -9.12
N GLU A 30 -8.87 0.34 -9.31
CA GLU A 30 -9.49 1.63 -9.61
C GLU A 30 -9.18 2.69 -8.55
N SER A 31 -9.03 2.30 -7.28
CA SER A 31 -8.71 3.22 -6.19
C SER A 31 -7.31 3.81 -6.31
N THR A 32 -6.34 3.04 -6.83
CA THR A 32 -4.98 3.55 -7.09
C THR A 32 -5.02 4.60 -8.20
N PHE A 33 -5.81 4.34 -9.24
CA PHE A 33 -6.03 5.27 -10.34
C PHE A 33 -6.68 6.57 -9.87
N GLU A 34 -7.73 6.48 -9.05
CA GLU A 34 -8.38 7.65 -8.47
C GLU A 34 -7.42 8.48 -7.61
N LEU A 35 -6.67 7.83 -6.71
CA LEU A 35 -5.70 8.51 -5.85
C LEU A 35 -4.61 9.20 -6.68
N LEU A 36 -4.14 8.57 -7.76
CA LEU A 36 -3.17 9.17 -8.68
C LEU A 36 -3.72 10.45 -9.32
N ILE A 37 -4.96 10.43 -9.82
CA ILE A 37 -5.60 11.61 -10.40
C ILE A 37 -5.75 12.70 -9.34
N ARG A 38 -6.23 12.38 -8.14
CA ARG A 38 -6.38 13.34 -7.05
C ARG A 38 -5.03 13.98 -6.69
N LYS A 39 -3.94 13.21 -6.66
CA LYS A 39 -2.57 13.71 -6.45
C LYS A 39 -2.13 14.65 -7.58
N GLN A 40 -2.31 14.24 -8.84
CA GLN A 40 -1.91 15.05 -10.00
C GLN A 40 -2.68 16.38 -10.10
N LEU A 41 -3.95 16.40 -9.66
CA LEU A 41 -4.77 17.60 -9.63
C LEU A 41 -4.58 18.46 -8.36
N GLY A 42 -3.65 18.10 -7.47
CA GLY A 42 -3.43 18.81 -6.20
C GLY A 42 -4.62 18.76 -5.23
N LYS A 43 -5.53 17.81 -5.42
CA LYS A 43 -6.74 17.61 -4.59
C LYS A 43 -6.54 16.61 -3.46
N TYR A 44 -5.47 15.85 -3.52
CA TYR A 44 -5.11 14.90 -2.46
C TYR A 44 -4.48 15.62 -1.28
N LYS A 45 -4.98 15.32 -0.08
CA LYS A 45 -4.33 15.66 1.19
C LYS A 45 -4.01 14.34 1.89
N PRO A 46 -2.74 14.09 2.28
CA PRO A 46 -2.41 12.91 3.08
C PRO A 46 -3.24 12.89 4.38
N PHE A 47 -3.80 11.74 4.71
CA PHE A 47 -4.47 11.52 5.99
C PHE A 47 -3.46 11.30 7.12
N PHE A 48 -2.34 10.66 6.79
CA PHE A 48 -1.23 10.43 7.71
C PHE A 48 0.10 10.43 6.94
N GLU A 49 1.20 10.59 7.67
CA GLU A 49 2.56 10.46 7.18
C GLU A 49 3.23 9.28 7.88
N LEU A 50 3.89 8.42 7.11
CA LEU A 50 4.78 7.41 7.66
C LEU A 50 6.13 8.07 7.99
N GLU A 51 6.48 8.10 9.27
CA GLU A 51 7.79 8.64 9.69
C GLU A 51 8.86 7.55 9.68
N LYS A 52 8.51 6.33 10.10
CA LYS A 52 9.44 5.21 10.20
C LYS A 52 8.72 3.88 10.28
N PHE A 53 9.29 2.84 9.70
CA PHE A 53 9.02 1.47 10.16
C PHE A 53 10.32 0.68 10.29
N LYS A 54 10.26 -0.41 11.03
CA LYS A 54 11.31 -1.42 11.14
C LYS A 54 10.66 -2.79 11.14
N LEU A 55 11.17 -3.69 10.31
CA LEU A 55 10.77 -5.09 10.27
C LEU A 55 11.88 -5.97 10.81
N MET A 56 11.49 -7.01 11.52
CA MET A 56 12.37 -8.08 11.99
C MET A 56 11.70 -9.40 11.65
N THR A 57 12.43 -10.30 11.00
CA THR A 57 11.95 -11.63 10.63
C THR A 57 12.83 -12.69 11.26
N GLU A 58 12.20 -13.76 11.71
CA GLU A 58 12.83 -14.90 12.35
C GLU A 58 12.26 -16.20 11.76
N GLN A 59 13.04 -17.27 11.77
CA GLN A 59 12.55 -18.61 11.45
C GLN A 59 12.42 -19.38 12.77
N PRO A 60 11.26 -19.30 13.44
CA PRO A 60 11.07 -19.97 14.71
C PRO A 60 11.09 -21.49 14.53
N ILE A 61 11.69 -22.20 15.49
CA ILE A 61 11.73 -23.68 15.52
C ILE A 61 10.35 -24.26 15.88
N LYS A 62 9.46 -23.46 16.46
CA LYS A 62 8.08 -23.79 16.81
C LYS A 62 7.10 -22.94 15.99
N ALA A 63 5.82 -23.33 15.99
CA ALA A 63 4.76 -22.53 15.38
C ALA A 63 4.50 -21.26 16.22
N GLU A 64 5.28 -20.22 15.94
CA GLU A 64 5.15 -18.86 16.47
C GLU A 64 5.18 -17.86 15.30
N HIS A 65 4.81 -16.61 15.57
CA HIS A 65 4.88 -15.55 14.56
C HIS A 65 6.32 -15.42 14.03
N SER A 66 6.45 -15.36 12.69
CA SER A 66 7.76 -15.34 12.02
C SER A 66 8.29 -13.92 11.80
N ALA A 67 7.51 -12.89 12.14
CA ALA A 67 7.90 -11.51 11.94
C ALA A 67 7.32 -10.57 12.99
N SER A 68 8.02 -9.46 13.22
CA SER A 68 7.54 -8.30 13.97
C SER A 68 7.79 -7.01 13.19
N ALA A 69 6.88 -6.05 13.37
CA ALA A 69 6.96 -4.73 12.78
C ALA A 69 6.82 -3.67 13.88
N LEU A 70 7.64 -2.63 13.82
CA LEU A 70 7.48 -1.38 14.55
C LEU A 70 7.22 -0.29 13.53
N ILE A 71 6.19 0.53 13.75
CA ILE A 71 5.81 1.61 12.86
C ILE A 71 5.57 2.90 13.65
N LYS A 72 5.95 4.02 13.06
CA LYS A 72 5.68 5.36 13.57
C LYS A 72 4.98 6.16 12.48
N VAL A 73 3.78 6.61 12.77
CA VAL A 73 2.97 7.45 11.89
C VAL A 73 2.71 8.81 12.53
N LYS A 74 2.37 9.79 11.70
CA LYS A 74 2.00 11.14 12.12
C LYS A 74 0.68 11.55 11.48
N VAL A 75 -0.25 12.06 12.28
CA VAL A 75 -1.55 12.61 11.84
C VAL A 75 -1.65 14.03 12.38
N GLY A 76 -1.64 15.02 11.48
CA GLY A 76 -1.51 16.42 11.88
C GLY A 76 -0.21 16.64 12.66
N ASP A 77 -0.31 17.11 13.90
CA ASP A 77 0.85 17.35 14.78
C ASP A 77 1.12 16.22 15.78
N GLN A 78 0.33 15.14 15.74
CA GLN A 78 0.44 14.02 16.66
C GLN A 78 1.11 12.83 15.99
N SER A 79 2.02 12.16 16.71
CA SER A 79 2.66 10.92 16.26
C SER A 79 2.23 9.76 17.15
N GLU A 80 2.09 8.59 16.55
CA GLU A 80 1.85 7.33 17.25
C GLU A 80 2.89 6.30 16.83
N ILE A 81 3.37 5.51 17.79
CA ILE A 81 4.32 4.43 17.56
C ILE A 81 3.73 3.11 18.07
N THR A 82 3.58 2.16 17.18
CA THR A 82 3.04 0.85 17.51
C THR A 82 3.98 -0.26 17.05
N ALA A 83 3.77 -1.43 17.62
CA ALA A 83 4.40 -2.65 17.14
C ALA A 83 3.39 -3.80 17.14
N ALA A 84 3.60 -4.75 16.23
CA ALA A 84 2.82 -5.98 16.13
C ALA A 84 3.69 -7.12 15.59
N GLU A 85 3.33 -8.33 15.99
CA GLU A 85 3.85 -9.58 15.42
C GLU A 85 2.92 -10.09 14.33
N GLY A 86 3.39 -10.98 13.46
CA GLY A 86 2.58 -11.63 12.44
C GLY A 86 3.27 -12.84 11.82
N ASP A 87 2.48 -13.61 11.07
CA ASP A 87 2.95 -14.85 10.44
C ASP A 87 3.88 -14.62 9.23
N GLY A 88 4.15 -13.36 8.92
CA GLY A 88 5.11 -12.90 7.94
C GLY A 88 5.25 -11.38 8.00
N PRO A 89 6.26 -10.80 7.34
CA PRO A 89 6.58 -9.37 7.46
C PRO A 89 5.46 -8.44 6.97
N VAL A 90 4.74 -8.82 5.90
CA VAL A 90 3.58 -8.04 5.40
C VAL A 90 2.46 -8.04 6.43
N HIS A 91 2.14 -9.20 7.01
CA HIS A 91 1.10 -9.33 8.03
C HIS A 91 1.45 -8.54 9.30
N ALA A 92 2.71 -8.60 9.75
CA ALA A 92 3.18 -7.82 10.90
C ALA A 92 3.08 -6.30 10.62
N LEU A 93 3.47 -5.85 9.43
CA LEU A 93 3.40 -4.44 9.02
C LEU A 93 1.95 -3.93 8.99
N ASP A 94 1.05 -4.69 8.37
CA ASP A 94 -0.38 -4.37 8.29
C ASP A 94 -1.02 -4.26 9.68
N ARG A 95 -0.78 -5.24 10.57
CA ARG A 95 -1.28 -5.19 11.96
C ARG A 95 -0.73 -3.99 12.72
N ALA A 96 0.56 -3.69 12.58
CA ALA A 96 1.17 -2.55 13.27
C ALA A 96 0.60 -1.23 12.75
N LEU A 97 0.45 -1.08 11.43
CA LEU A 97 -0.12 0.10 10.80
C LEU A 97 -1.55 0.35 11.27
N ARG A 98 -2.43 -0.65 11.16
CA ARG A 98 -3.83 -0.52 11.57
C ARG A 98 -3.94 -0.12 13.04
N LYS A 99 -3.20 -0.79 13.92
CA LYS A 99 -3.13 -0.43 15.34
C LYS A 99 -2.71 1.03 15.57
N ALA A 100 -1.79 1.56 14.77
CA ALA A 100 -1.35 2.95 14.86
C ALA A 100 -2.42 3.94 14.36
N LEU A 101 -3.07 3.62 13.24
CA LEU A 101 -4.07 4.50 12.63
C LEU A 101 -5.43 4.46 13.34
N GLU A 102 -5.82 3.34 13.94
CA GLU A 102 -7.04 3.19 14.74
C GLU A 102 -7.13 4.20 15.90
N VAL A 103 -5.98 4.66 16.42
CA VAL A 103 -5.91 5.72 17.44
C VAL A 103 -6.50 7.04 16.93
N PHE A 104 -6.32 7.33 15.64
CA PHE A 104 -6.77 8.59 15.01
C PHE A 104 -8.07 8.42 14.21
N TYR A 105 -8.29 7.22 13.66
CA TYR A 105 -9.40 6.87 12.78
C TYR A 105 -10.03 5.55 13.25
N PRO A 106 -10.88 5.57 14.29
CA PRO A 106 -11.49 4.35 14.85
C PRO A 106 -12.30 3.55 13.83
N GLU A 107 -12.78 4.18 12.75
CA GLU A 107 -13.49 3.48 11.68
C GLU A 107 -12.63 2.40 11.00
N LEU A 108 -11.29 2.53 11.05
CA LEU A 108 -10.37 1.55 10.49
C LEU A 108 -10.39 0.20 11.22
N ALA A 109 -10.98 0.11 12.41
CA ALA A 109 -11.13 -1.15 13.14
C ALA A 109 -12.01 -2.17 12.38
N HIS A 110 -12.84 -1.70 11.46
CA HIS A 110 -13.68 -2.53 10.60
C HIS A 110 -12.99 -2.90 9.27
N VAL A 111 -11.85 -2.28 8.97
CA VAL A 111 -11.13 -2.49 7.71
C VAL A 111 -10.21 -3.71 7.81
N HIS A 112 -10.35 -4.63 6.85
CA HIS A 112 -9.47 -5.78 6.73
C HIS A 112 -9.24 -6.18 5.28
N LEU A 113 -8.12 -6.89 5.06
CA LEU A 113 -7.76 -7.42 3.76
C LEU A 113 -8.61 -8.66 3.44
N THR A 114 -9.21 -8.69 2.26
CA THR A 114 -10.00 -9.83 1.76
C THR A 114 -9.24 -10.66 0.75
N ASP A 115 -8.31 -10.05 0.01
CA ASP A 115 -7.49 -10.73 -0.99
C ASP A 115 -6.12 -10.07 -1.13
N PHE A 116 -5.10 -10.90 -1.41
CA PHE A 116 -3.72 -10.48 -1.55
C PHE A 116 -3.04 -11.31 -2.64
N LYS A 117 -2.78 -10.68 -3.79
CA LYS A 117 -2.26 -11.38 -4.98
C LYS A 117 -0.94 -10.79 -5.43
N VAL A 118 0.10 -11.64 -5.44
CA VAL A 118 1.43 -11.27 -5.94
C VAL A 118 1.67 -11.87 -7.32
N ARG A 119 2.16 -11.05 -8.25
CA ARG A 119 2.54 -11.44 -9.61
C ARG A 119 3.95 -10.97 -9.92
N VAL A 120 4.81 -11.89 -10.38
CA VAL A 120 6.13 -11.55 -10.89
C VAL A 120 5.97 -10.98 -12.31
N ILE A 121 6.52 -9.79 -12.55
CA ILE A 121 6.33 -9.05 -13.81
C ILE A 121 7.41 -9.42 -14.83
N ASP A 122 8.66 -9.53 -14.38
CA ASP A 122 9.80 -9.90 -15.20
C ASP A 122 10.53 -11.10 -14.60
N SER A 123 10.35 -12.28 -15.17
CA SER A 123 11.00 -13.50 -14.70
C SER A 123 12.48 -13.60 -15.03
N GLN A 124 13.03 -12.72 -15.88
CA GLN A 124 14.45 -12.78 -16.28
C GLN A 124 15.39 -12.41 -15.14
N SER A 125 14.94 -11.52 -14.25
CA SER A 125 15.71 -11.02 -13.11
C SER A 125 15.67 -11.96 -11.88
N ALA A 126 15.05 -13.14 -11.99
CA ALA A 126 14.93 -14.15 -10.94
C ALA A 126 14.48 -13.57 -9.59
N THR A 127 15.30 -13.64 -8.54
CA THR A 127 14.96 -13.15 -7.19
C THR A 127 14.94 -11.62 -7.06
N ALA A 128 15.46 -10.90 -8.04
CA ALA A 128 15.42 -9.44 -8.12
C ALA A 128 14.28 -8.92 -9.02
N ALA A 129 13.39 -9.83 -9.45
CA ALA A 129 12.27 -9.49 -10.29
C ALA A 129 11.32 -8.51 -9.60
N LYS A 130 10.80 -7.57 -10.38
CA LYS A 130 9.69 -6.73 -9.93
C LYS A 130 8.47 -7.59 -9.66
N VAL A 131 7.85 -7.36 -8.51
CA VAL A 131 6.55 -7.91 -8.17
C VAL A 131 5.49 -6.83 -8.24
N ARG A 132 4.30 -7.22 -8.69
CA ARG A 132 3.08 -6.46 -8.57
C ARG A 132 2.22 -7.11 -7.49
N VAL A 133 1.77 -6.30 -6.56
CA VAL A 133 0.90 -6.73 -5.46
C VAL A 133 -0.45 -6.05 -5.64
N LEU A 134 -1.51 -6.84 -5.74
CA LEU A 134 -2.90 -6.38 -5.66
C LEU A 134 -3.40 -6.66 -4.25
N ILE A 135 -3.95 -5.62 -3.61
CA ILE A 135 -4.42 -5.65 -2.23
C ILE A 135 -5.89 -5.26 -2.26
N GLU A 136 -6.77 -6.19 -1.89
CA GLU A 136 -8.20 -5.94 -1.77
C GLU A 136 -8.55 -5.76 -0.29
N SER A 137 -9.29 -4.70 0.03
CA SER A 137 -9.74 -4.38 1.38
C SER A 137 -11.24 -4.12 1.40
N THR A 138 -11.85 -4.31 2.57
CA THR A 138 -13.24 -3.97 2.82
C THR A 138 -13.44 -3.44 4.23
N ASP A 139 -14.45 -2.58 4.40
CA ASP A 139 -15.03 -2.14 5.67
C ASP A 139 -16.39 -2.80 5.97
N HIS A 140 -16.72 -3.88 5.26
CA HIS A 140 -18.02 -4.58 5.20
C HIS A 140 -19.09 -3.90 4.33
N GLU A 141 -18.96 -2.63 3.96
CA GLU A 141 -19.91 -1.93 3.09
C GLU A 141 -19.40 -1.80 1.66
N SER A 142 -18.12 -1.43 1.53
CA SER A 142 -17.43 -1.21 0.26
C SER A 142 -16.23 -2.14 0.14
N VAL A 143 -15.87 -2.46 -1.10
CA VAL A 143 -14.65 -3.19 -1.43
C VAL A 143 -13.82 -2.31 -2.34
N TRP A 144 -12.52 -2.23 -2.07
CA TRP A 144 -11.60 -1.47 -2.90
C TRP A 144 -10.27 -2.20 -3.06
N THR A 145 -9.63 -1.95 -4.20
CA THR A 145 -8.37 -2.60 -4.55
C THR A 145 -7.31 -1.57 -4.86
N THR A 146 -6.14 -1.76 -4.26
CA THR A 146 -4.93 -0.99 -4.57
C THR A 146 -3.88 -1.87 -5.23
N VAL A 147 -2.94 -1.24 -5.93
CA VAL A 147 -1.83 -1.91 -6.60
C VAL A 147 -0.51 -1.22 -6.31
N GLY A 148 0.47 -2.01 -5.87
CA GLY A 148 1.85 -1.59 -5.70
C GLY A 148 2.79 -2.41 -6.56
N VAL A 149 3.86 -1.78 -7.06
CA VAL A 149 4.90 -2.44 -7.85
C VAL A 149 6.28 -2.05 -7.35
N SER A 150 7.07 -3.05 -6.95
CA SER A 150 8.46 -2.88 -6.51
C SER A 150 9.23 -4.21 -6.68
N PRO A 151 10.57 -4.19 -6.82
CA PRO A 151 11.40 -5.38 -6.60
C PRO A 151 11.35 -5.92 -5.15
N ASP A 152 10.92 -5.10 -4.18
CA ASP A 152 10.69 -5.52 -2.79
C ASP A 152 9.20 -5.74 -2.55
N ILE A 153 8.84 -6.95 -2.13
CA ILE A 153 7.45 -7.31 -1.81
C ILE A 153 6.89 -6.48 -0.65
N ILE A 154 7.72 -6.07 0.33
CA ILE A 154 7.28 -5.24 1.45
C ILE A 154 6.91 -3.85 0.96
N GLU A 155 7.76 -3.26 0.12
CA GLU A 155 7.49 -1.95 -0.47
C GLU A 155 6.25 -2.01 -1.37
N ALA A 156 6.14 -3.04 -2.22
CA ALA A 156 4.98 -3.23 -3.09
C ALA A 156 3.68 -3.46 -2.30
N SER A 157 3.76 -3.97 -1.07
CA SER A 157 2.58 -4.20 -0.21
C SER A 157 2.13 -2.96 0.56
N TRP A 158 2.86 -1.84 0.42
CA TRP A 158 2.67 -0.62 1.21
C TRP A 158 2.29 0.60 0.36
N ILE A 159 2.93 0.75 -0.81
CA ILE A 159 2.79 1.92 -1.69
C ILE A 159 1.43 1.99 -2.41
#